data_AF-S2JFN7-F1
#
_entry.id   AF-S2JFN7-F1
#
_cell.length_a   1.000
_cell.length_b   1.000
_cell.length_c   1.000
_cell.angle_alpha   90.00
_cell.angle_beta   90.00
_cell.angle_gamma   90.00
#
_symmetry.space_group_name_H-M   'P 1'
#
loop_
_entity.id
_entity.type
_entity.pdbx_description
1 polymer ?
#
loop_
_entity_poly.entity_id
_entity_poly.type
_entity_poly.pdbx_seq_one_letter_code
_entity_poly.pdbx_strand_id
1 'polypeptide(L)'
;MDLYGRASNARVNVDKTVVVSLSGAPHEGWKSILRQVSNYTTIDWHDAHSTQAVVRYLGYPLHITPQQWDDDFLEQIYMKIRSRAAFLSGRHLSIRGASLVANSKLLSLIWHLLRVVPVPEQWLKSVRRLVLQFVLPFARAPSWETTCRPKALGRPCLIDLKSQQLALHMVYIQRSTVSYTSSVSSSSTNGFHHSVSA
;
A
#
# COMPACT_ATOMS: atom_id res chain seq x y z
N MET A 1 -31.20 3.57 5.10
CA MET A 1 -30.27 3.12 4.02
C MET A 1 -30.99 2.66 2.75
N ASP A 2 -32.30 2.38 2.77
CA ASP A 2 -33.03 1.85 1.60
C ASP A 2 -33.14 2.83 0.42
N LEU A 3 -33.13 4.14 0.66
CA LEU A 3 -33.11 5.13 -0.41
C LEU A 3 -31.77 5.09 -1.19
N TYR A 4 -30.64 5.02 -0.48
CA TYR A 4 -29.32 4.86 -1.09
C TYR A 4 -29.20 3.52 -1.82
N GLY A 5 -29.69 2.43 -1.22
CA GLY A 5 -29.70 1.12 -1.87
C GLY A 5 -30.53 1.08 -3.14
N ARG A 6 -31.69 1.75 -3.16
CA ARG A 6 -32.54 1.92 -4.36
C ARG A 6 -31.88 2.80 -5.42
N ALA A 7 -31.18 3.86 -5.04
CA ALA A 7 -30.50 4.75 -5.98
C ALA A 7 -29.24 4.11 -6.60
N SER A 8 -28.55 3.25 -5.83
CA SER A 8 -27.29 2.61 -6.25
C SER A 8 -27.47 1.21 -6.86
N ASN A 9 -28.70 0.69 -6.93
CA ASN A 9 -28.99 -0.71 -7.30
C ASN A 9 -28.16 -1.73 -6.50
N ALA A 10 -27.77 -1.39 -5.27
CA ALA A 10 -26.90 -2.22 -4.45
C ALA A 10 -27.48 -2.36 -3.04
N ARG A 11 -27.49 -3.60 -2.53
CA ARG A 11 -27.85 -3.86 -1.14
C ARG A 11 -26.65 -3.52 -0.25
N VAL A 12 -26.79 -2.49 0.58
CA VAL A 12 -25.74 -2.09 1.53
C VAL A 12 -25.56 -3.19 2.57
N ASN A 13 -24.34 -3.72 2.69
CA ASN A 13 -24.00 -4.67 3.73
C ASN A 13 -23.55 -3.92 4.99
N VAL A 14 -24.52 -3.61 5.84
CA VAL A 14 -24.31 -2.80 7.06
C VAL A 14 -23.30 -3.44 8.02
N ASP A 15 -23.28 -4.77 8.14
CA ASP A 15 -22.33 -5.49 9.02
C ASP A 15 -20.87 -5.38 8.56
N LYS A 16 -20.63 -4.98 7.30
CA LYS A 16 -19.29 -4.78 6.72
C LYS A 16 -18.98 -3.32 6.46
N THR A 17 -19.90 -2.42 6.82
CA THR A 17 -19.76 -0.99 6.57
C THR A 17 -19.03 -0.35 7.72
N VAL A 18 -17.91 0.31 7.42
CA VAL A 18 -17.18 1.14 8.36
C VAL A 18 -17.23 2.58 7.88
N VAL A 19 -17.60 3.50 8.76
CA VAL A 19 -17.59 4.94 8.50
C VAL A 19 -16.27 5.51 9.02
N VAL A 20 -15.54 6.21 8.15
CA VAL A 20 -14.23 6.78 8.48
C VAL A 20 -14.35 8.31 8.54
N SER A 21 -13.86 8.90 9.62
CA SER A 21 -13.75 10.35 9.75
C SER A 21 -12.57 10.88 8.95
N LEU A 22 -12.82 11.61 7.86
CA LEU A 22 -11.76 12.21 7.04
C LEU A 22 -10.99 13.32 7.78
N SER A 23 -11.63 14.00 8.73
CA SER A 23 -10.97 14.99 9.58
C SER A 23 -10.26 14.35 10.78
N GLY A 24 -10.39 13.04 10.97
CA GLY A 24 -9.84 12.31 12.11
C GLY A 24 -10.55 12.55 13.46
N ALA A 25 -11.25 13.67 13.63
CA ALA A 25 -11.99 13.99 14.83
C ALA A 25 -13.20 13.07 15.06
N PRO A 26 -13.57 12.79 16.32
CA PRO A 26 -14.83 12.14 16.64
C PRO A 26 -15.99 13.11 16.38
N HIS A 27 -17.01 12.64 15.65
CA HIS A 27 -18.20 13.42 15.33
C HIS A 27 -19.44 12.81 15.97
N GLU A 28 -19.75 13.21 17.20
CA GLU A 28 -20.83 12.60 18.00
C GLU A 28 -22.22 12.77 17.36
N GLY A 29 -22.48 13.88 16.68
CA GLY A 29 -23.73 14.08 15.92
C GLY A 29 -23.89 13.11 14.76
N TRP A 30 -22.80 12.71 14.11
CA TRP A 30 -22.83 11.71 13.04
C TRP A 30 -22.95 10.30 13.61
N LYS A 31 -22.25 10.01 14.72
CA LYS A 31 -22.40 8.74 15.45
C LYS A 31 -23.83 8.53 15.95
N SER A 32 -24.50 9.58 16.42
CA SER A 32 -25.89 9.48 16.87
C SER A 32 -26.86 9.20 15.72
N ILE A 33 -26.69 9.87 14.58
CA ILE A 33 -27.47 9.59 13.36
C ILE A 33 -27.25 8.14 12.91
N LEU A 34 -26.00 7.65 12.90
CA LEU A 34 -25.70 6.27 12.52
C LEU A 34 -26.39 5.25 13.43
N ARG A 35 -26.37 5.46 14.75
CA ARG A 35 -27.08 4.62 15.73
C ARG A 35 -28.59 4.62 15.53
N GLN A 36 -29.17 5.76 15.14
CA GLN A 36 -30.61 5.88 14.86
C GLN A 36 -31.01 5.17 13.57
N VAL A 37 -30.18 5.27 12.53
CA VAL A 37 -30.49 4.70 11.20
C VAL A 37 -30.29 3.19 11.16
N SER A 38 -29.47 2.63 12.05
CA SER A 38 -28.98 1.26 11.91
C SER A 38 -29.86 0.16 12.49
N ASN A 39 -31.07 0.47 13.02
CA ASN A 39 -32.14 -0.48 13.41
C ASN A 39 -31.64 -1.93 13.65
N TYR A 40 -30.93 -2.14 14.76
CA TYR A 40 -30.39 -3.43 15.25
C TYR A 40 -28.99 -3.89 14.77
N THR A 41 -28.35 -3.21 13.82
CA THR A 41 -26.97 -3.51 13.39
C THR A 41 -26.02 -2.39 13.81
N THR A 42 -24.86 -2.71 14.38
CA THR A 42 -23.83 -1.69 14.68
C THR A 42 -23.03 -1.38 13.41
N ILE A 43 -23.09 -0.13 12.94
CA ILE A 43 -22.16 0.37 11.92
C ILE A 43 -20.90 0.85 12.65
N ASP A 44 -19.75 0.29 12.27
CA ASP A 44 -18.48 0.65 12.90
C ASP A 44 -18.04 2.06 12.50
N TRP A 45 -17.44 2.77 13.45
CA TRP A 45 -16.90 4.12 13.26
C TRP A 45 -15.39 4.10 13.52
N HIS A 46 -14.62 4.66 12.58
CA HIS A 46 -13.18 4.77 12.68
C HIS A 46 -12.73 6.24 12.65
N ASP A 47 -12.04 6.64 13.72
CA ASP A 47 -11.47 7.98 13.95
C ASP A 47 -10.02 7.89 14.49
N ALA A 48 -9.43 9.04 14.83
CA ALA A 48 -8.07 9.13 15.35
C ALA A 48 -7.87 8.40 16.70
N HIS A 49 -8.93 8.25 17.49
CA HIS A 49 -8.89 7.63 18.82
C HIS A 49 -9.27 6.16 18.79
N SER A 50 -9.63 5.64 17.62
CA SER A 50 -10.00 4.25 17.44
C SER A 50 -8.79 3.36 17.67
N THR A 51 -8.91 2.46 18.65
CA THR A 51 -7.90 1.44 19.01
C THR A 51 -8.01 0.17 18.17
N GLN A 52 -9.02 0.11 17.30
CA GLN A 52 -9.25 -0.99 16.37
C GLN A 52 -8.26 -0.96 15.21
N ALA A 53 -8.15 -2.09 14.51
CA ALA A 53 -7.25 -2.23 13.37
C ALA A 53 -7.57 -1.22 12.26
N VAL A 54 -6.53 -0.70 11.61
CA VAL A 54 -6.67 0.32 10.57
C VAL A 54 -7.57 -0.15 9.44
N VAL A 55 -8.55 0.68 9.10
CA VAL A 55 -9.48 0.43 7.99
C VAL A 55 -8.70 0.34 6.67
N ARG A 56 -9.01 -0.70 5.89
CA ARG A 56 -8.36 -0.94 4.60
C ARG A 56 -9.34 -0.68 3.45
N TYR A 57 -8.94 0.19 2.55
CA TYR A 57 -9.65 0.44 1.30
C TYR A 57 -8.82 -0.04 0.12
N LEU A 58 -9.33 -1.02 -0.64
CA LEU A 58 -8.61 -1.69 -1.75
C LEU A 58 -7.23 -2.26 -1.34
N GLY A 59 -7.08 -2.62 -0.06
CA GLY A 59 -5.82 -3.11 0.52
C GLY A 59 -4.86 -2.02 0.99
N TYR A 60 -5.21 -0.74 0.85
CA TYR A 60 -4.45 0.39 1.37
C TYR A 60 -5.00 0.86 2.72
N PRO A 61 -4.16 1.26 3.67
CA PRO A 61 -4.61 1.72 4.97
C PRO A 61 -5.15 3.16 4.90
N LEU A 62 -6.36 3.36 5.40
CA LEU A 62 -6.92 4.66 5.72
C LEU A 62 -6.54 4.98 7.17
N HIS A 63 -5.29 5.39 7.37
CA HIS A 63 -4.78 5.78 8.67
C HIS A 63 -5.03 7.27 8.90
N ILE A 64 -5.33 7.62 10.15
CA ILE A 64 -5.53 9.01 10.58
C ILE A 64 -4.36 9.44 11.47
N THR A 65 -3.85 8.52 12.31
CA THR A 65 -2.71 8.77 13.20
C THR A 65 -1.47 8.00 12.75
N PRO A 66 -0.25 8.48 13.09
CA PRO A 66 0.98 7.75 12.84
C PRO A 66 1.02 6.39 13.56
N GLN A 67 0.43 6.30 14.75
CA GLN A 67 0.39 5.07 15.55
C GLN A 67 -0.38 3.94 14.83
N GLN A 68 -1.54 4.27 14.26
CA GLN A 68 -2.32 3.37 13.41
C GLN A 68 -1.49 2.83 12.23
N TRP A 69 -0.70 3.70 11.62
CA TRP A 69 0.14 3.36 10.49
C TRP A 69 1.32 2.45 10.87
N ASP A 70 2.13 2.83 11.84
CA ASP A 70 3.37 2.13 12.20
C ASP A 70 3.11 0.87 13.04
N ASP A 71 2.41 1.00 14.17
CA ASP A 71 2.29 -0.05 15.18
C ASP A 71 1.27 -1.13 14.79
N ASP A 72 0.25 -0.77 14.01
CA ASP A 72 -0.79 -1.71 13.62
C ASP A 72 -0.62 -2.20 12.18
N PHE A 73 -0.72 -1.32 11.19
CA PHE A 73 -0.73 -1.76 9.79
C PHE A 73 0.62 -2.30 9.31
N LEU A 74 1.70 -1.55 9.51
CA LEU A 74 3.03 -1.96 9.07
C LEU A 74 3.58 -3.16 9.84
N GLU A 75 3.29 -3.26 11.13
CA GLU A 75 3.67 -4.41 11.96
C GLU A 75 2.93 -5.67 11.52
N GLN A 76 1.62 -5.59 11.24
CA GLN A 76 0.86 -6.73 10.70
C GLN A 76 1.45 -7.24 9.37
N ILE A 77 1.87 -6.35 8.47
CA ILE A 77 2.52 -6.75 7.21
C ILE A 77 3.88 -7.38 7.48
N TYR A 78 4.68 -6.77 8.36
CA TYR A 78 5.98 -7.31 8.75
C TYR A 78 5.86 -8.73 9.31
N MET A 79 4.91 -8.94 10.22
CA MET A 79 4.61 -10.26 10.80
C MET A 79 4.13 -11.26 9.74
N LYS A 80 3.35 -10.81 8.75
CA LYS A 80 2.92 -11.66 7.62
C LYS A 80 4.10 -12.12 6.77
N ILE A 81 5.05 -11.21 6.47
CA ILE A 81 6.28 -11.54 5.74
C ILE A 81 7.13 -12.51 6.57
N ARG A 82 7.29 -12.25 7.86
CA ARG A 82 8.05 -13.09 8.80
C ARG A 82 7.50 -14.50 8.88
N SER A 83 6.19 -14.64 9.08
CA SER A 83 5.50 -15.93 9.09
C SER A 83 5.69 -16.67 7.77
N ARG A 84 5.57 -15.97 6.63
CA ARG A 84 5.77 -16.59 5.32
C ARG A 84 7.21 -17.02 5.08
N ALA A 85 8.18 -16.23 5.52
CA ALA A 85 9.59 -16.56 5.45
C ALA A 85 9.93 -17.79 6.30
N ALA A 86 9.41 -17.87 7.52
CA ALA A 86 9.58 -19.03 8.41
C ALA A 86 8.95 -20.31 7.83
N PHE A 87 7.76 -20.20 7.23
CA PHE A 87 7.12 -21.34 6.54
C PHE A 87 7.95 -21.82 5.34
N LEU A 88 8.56 -20.90 4.59
CA LEU A 88 9.35 -21.23 3.40
C LEU A 88 10.76 -21.70 3.73
N SER A 89 11.35 -21.28 4.87
CA SER A 89 12.70 -21.68 5.26
C SER A 89 12.81 -23.17 5.58
N GLY A 90 11.71 -23.82 5.99
CA GLY A 90 11.67 -25.27 6.22
C GLY A 90 11.87 -26.13 4.96
N ARG A 91 11.90 -25.54 3.75
CA ARG A 91 11.98 -26.27 2.48
C ARG A 91 13.40 -26.55 1.99
N HIS A 92 14.44 -26.29 2.79
CA HIS A 92 15.85 -26.58 2.47
C HIS A 92 16.26 -26.10 1.06
N LEU A 93 15.91 -24.86 0.73
CA LEU A 93 16.21 -24.27 -0.57
C LEU A 93 17.69 -23.93 -0.70
N SER A 94 18.25 -24.11 -1.89
CA SER A 94 19.55 -23.53 -2.23
C SER A 94 19.49 -22.00 -2.17
N ILE A 95 20.62 -21.31 -1.98
CA ILE A 95 20.67 -19.83 -1.94
C ILE A 95 20.02 -19.23 -3.19
N ARG A 96 20.26 -19.81 -4.37
CA ARG A 96 19.65 -19.38 -5.63
C ARG A 96 18.12 -19.57 -5.63
N GLY A 97 17.65 -20.72 -5.14
CA GLY A 97 16.22 -21.01 -4.99
C GLY A 97 15.55 -20.07 -3.98
N ALA A 98 16.19 -19.84 -2.83
CA ALA A 98 15.73 -18.90 -1.82
C ALA A 98 15.64 -17.48 -2.35
N SER A 99 16.62 -17.04 -3.16
CA SER A 99 16.60 -15.71 -3.80
C SER A 99 15.42 -15.55 -4.77
N LEU A 100 15.16 -16.58 -5.59
CA LEU A 100 14.02 -16.60 -6.51
C LEU A 100 12.69 -16.54 -5.75
N VAL A 101 12.56 -17.32 -4.68
CA VAL A 101 11.37 -17.34 -3.82
C VAL A 101 11.21 -16.02 -3.07
N ALA A 102 12.30 -15.41 -2.59
CA ALA A 102 12.26 -14.10 -1.95
C ALA A 102 11.67 -13.04 -2.90
N ASN A 103 12.19 -12.95 -4.13
CA ASN A 103 11.72 -11.99 -5.12
C ASN A 103 10.26 -12.23 -5.55
N SER A 104 9.87 -13.50 -5.74
CA SER A 104 8.57 -13.86 -6.32
C SER A 104 7.44 -14.08 -5.30
N LYS A 105 7.76 -14.35 -4.02
CA LYS A 105 6.77 -14.70 -2.99
C LYS A 105 6.84 -13.85 -1.72
N LEU A 106 8.03 -13.47 -1.27
CA LEU A 106 8.15 -12.61 -0.07
C LEU A 106 7.94 -11.15 -0.45
N LEU A 107 8.76 -10.64 -1.37
CA LEU A 107 8.70 -9.25 -1.78
C LEU A 107 7.44 -8.92 -2.59
N SER A 108 6.82 -9.91 -3.25
CA SER A 108 5.53 -9.73 -3.92
C SER A 108 4.41 -9.27 -2.96
N LEU A 109 4.52 -9.55 -1.66
CA LEU A 109 3.53 -9.13 -0.66
C LEU A 109 3.53 -7.61 -0.43
N ILE A 110 4.66 -6.95 -0.64
CA ILE A 110 4.82 -5.52 -0.34
C ILE A 110 4.73 -4.62 -1.57
N TRP A 111 4.85 -5.18 -2.78
CA TRP A 111 4.76 -4.39 -4.03
C TRP A 111 3.44 -3.64 -4.17
N HIS A 112 2.33 -4.23 -3.73
CA HIS A 112 1.03 -3.56 -3.77
C HIS A 112 1.01 -2.30 -2.90
N LEU A 113 1.62 -2.36 -1.71
CA LEU A 113 1.72 -1.25 -0.77
C LEU A 113 2.70 -0.17 -1.25
N LEU A 114 3.93 -0.58 -1.57
CA LEU A 114 5.03 0.29 -2.00
C LEU A 114 4.73 1.06 -3.28
N ARG A 115 3.71 0.64 -4.02
CA ARG A 115 3.26 1.31 -5.24
C ARG A 115 2.54 2.63 -4.97
N VAL A 116 1.91 2.79 -3.81
CA VAL A 116 1.02 3.93 -3.52
C VAL A 116 1.47 4.70 -2.29
N VAL A 117 2.00 4.02 -1.28
CA VAL A 117 2.30 4.66 0.01
C VAL A 117 3.81 4.68 0.25
N PRO A 118 4.41 5.86 0.55
CA PRO A 118 5.78 5.92 1.01
C PRO A 118 5.89 5.31 2.42
N VAL A 119 6.72 4.29 2.56
CA VAL A 119 6.94 3.63 3.86
C VAL A 119 8.16 4.20 4.58
N PRO A 120 8.21 4.15 5.93
CA PRO A 120 9.39 4.56 6.69
C PRO A 120 10.64 3.74 6.33
N GLU A 121 11.78 4.41 6.21
CA GLU A 121 13.06 3.75 5.88
C GLU A 121 13.48 2.75 6.97
N GLN A 122 13.13 3.01 8.24
CA GLN A 122 13.40 2.09 9.34
C GLN A 122 12.69 0.75 9.14
N TRP A 123 11.41 0.78 8.74
CA TRP A 123 10.65 -0.42 8.43
C TRP A 123 11.22 -1.18 7.22
N LEU A 124 11.64 -0.46 6.17
CA LEU A 124 12.33 -1.07 5.03
C LEU A 124 13.62 -1.78 5.43
N LYS A 125 14.41 -1.19 6.34
CA LYS A 125 15.63 -1.84 6.86
C LYS A 125 15.30 -3.14 7.59
N SER A 126 14.23 -3.18 8.38
CA SER A 126 13.75 -4.39 9.05
C SER A 126 13.35 -5.47 8.05
N VAL A 127 12.60 -5.12 7.00
CA VAL A 127 12.23 -6.05 5.92
C VAL A 127 13.47 -6.56 5.17
N ARG A 128 14.41 -5.68 4.82
CA ARG A 128 15.69 -6.07 4.17
C ARG A 128 16.44 -7.09 5.01
N ARG A 129 16.53 -6.86 6.33
CA ARG A 129 17.19 -7.78 7.27
C ARG A 129 16.52 -9.15 7.32
N LEU A 130 15.19 -9.18 7.37
CA LEU A 130 14.40 -10.41 7.36
C LEU A 130 14.62 -11.20 6.06
N VAL A 131 14.57 -10.53 4.91
CA VAL A 131 14.81 -11.16 3.61
C VAL A 131 16.25 -11.68 3.49
N LEU A 132 17.24 -10.92 3.97
CA LEU A 132 18.63 -11.40 4.03
C LEU A 132 18.77 -12.64 4.89
N GLN A 133 18.17 -12.65 6.08
CA GLN A 133 18.21 -13.81 6.97
C GLN A 133 17.56 -15.04 6.34
N PHE A 134 16.48 -14.85 5.57
CA PHE A 134 15.83 -15.93 4.84
C PHE A 134 16.72 -16.51 3.72
N VAL A 135 17.39 -15.66 2.93
CA VAL A 135 18.19 -16.10 1.78
C VAL A 135 19.58 -16.60 2.20
N LEU A 136 20.17 -15.98 3.23
CA LEU A 136 21.53 -16.19 3.70
C LEU A 136 21.49 -16.43 5.22
N PRO A 137 21.09 -17.63 5.68
CA PRO A 137 20.88 -17.93 7.10
C PRO A 137 22.16 -18.11 7.92
N PHE A 138 23.32 -17.66 7.42
CA PHE A 138 24.63 -17.85 8.05
C PHE A 138 25.22 -16.53 8.57
N ALA A 139 26.13 -16.63 9.55
CA ALA A 139 26.57 -15.50 10.37
C ALA A 139 27.24 -14.33 9.62
N ARG A 140 27.88 -14.59 8.47
CA ARG A 140 28.59 -13.56 7.68
C ARG A 140 27.88 -13.28 6.35
N ALA A 141 26.66 -12.79 6.42
CA ALA A 141 25.94 -12.38 5.23
C ALA A 141 26.54 -11.08 4.64
N PRO A 142 26.75 -10.99 3.31
CA PRO A 142 27.13 -9.76 2.63
C PRO A 142 26.09 -8.64 2.82
N SER A 143 26.50 -7.41 2.52
CA SER A 143 25.59 -6.25 2.56
C SER A 143 24.40 -6.42 1.61
N TRP A 144 23.29 -5.71 1.91
CA TRP A 144 22.10 -5.69 1.07
C TRP A 144 22.43 -5.32 -0.38
N GLU A 145 23.24 -4.28 -0.57
CA GLU A 145 23.67 -3.80 -1.89
C GLU A 145 24.45 -4.86 -2.66
N THR A 146 25.33 -5.60 -1.99
CA THR A 146 26.08 -6.71 -2.59
C THR A 146 25.17 -7.84 -3.03
N THR A 147 24.10 -8.09 -2.26
CA THR A 147 23.12 -9.14 -2.53
C THR A 147 22.19 -8.79 -3.70
N CYS A 148 21.97 -7.50 -3.96
CA CYS A 148 21.16 -7.00 -5.08
C CYS A 148 21.91 -6.96 -6.42
N ARG A 149 23.22 -7.23 -6.43
CA ARG A 149 24.03 -7.22 -7.65
C ARG A 149 23.57 -8.31 -8.65
N PRO A 150 23.86 -8.14 -9.95
CA PRO A 150 23.44 -9.07 -10.99
C PRO A 150 23.93 -10.52 -10.78
N LYS A 151 23.13 -11.47 -11.31
CA LYS A 151 23.44 -12.92 -11.26
C LYS A 151 24.77 -13.28 -11.91
N ALA A 152 25.22 -12.50 -12.90
CA ALA A 152 26.51 -12.70 -13.57
C ALA A 152 27.70 -12.66 -12.60
N LEU A 153 27.56 -11.97 -11.46
CA LEU A 153 28.59 -11.88 -10.42
C LEU A 153 28.45 -12.98 -9.34
N GLY A 154 27.67 -14.03 -9.60
CA GLY A 154 27.41 -15.12 -8.65
C GLY A 154 26.58 -14.69 -7.44
N ARG A 155 25.87 -13.55 -7.53
CA ARG A 155 25.09 -12.98 -6.42
C ARG A 155 23.63 -13.45 -6.46
N PRO A 156 22.95 -13.48 -5.30
CA PRO A 156 21.52 -13.76 -5.17
C PRO A 156 20.60 -12.98 -6.13
N CYS A 157 20.99 -11.75 -6.51
CA CYS A 157 20.23 -10.87 -7.38
C CYS A 157 18.83 -10.58 -6.80
N LEU A 158 18.82 -10.14 -5.54
CA LEU A 158 17.61 -9.63 -4.91
C LEU A 158 17.20 -8.30 -5.53
N ILE A 159 15.89 -8.05 -5.55
CA ILE A 159 15.35 -6.77 -6.01
C ILE A 159 15.55 -5.74 -4.88
N ASP A 160 16.23 -4.64 -5.18
CA ASP A 160 16.37 -3.55 -4.22
C ASP A 160 15.02 -2.87 -3.97
N LEU A 161 14.55 -2.88 -2.71
CA LEU A 161 13.23 -2.37 -2.35
C LEU A 161 13.09 -0.88 -2.68
N LYS A 162 14.14 -0.08 -2.44
CA LYS A 162 14.08 1.37 -2.64
C LYS A 162 14.02 1.72 -4.12
N SER A 163 14.87 1.10 -4.92
CA SER A 163 14.87 1.25 -6.37
C SER A 163 13.53 0.80 -6.97
N GLN A 164 12.97 -0.32 -6.49
CA GLN A 164 11.68 -0.82 -6.95
C GLN A 164 10.53 0.13 -6.58
N GLN A 165 10.52 0.67 -5.36
CA GLN A 165 9.52 1.65 -4.94
C GLN A 165 9.55 2.91 -5.81
N LEU A 166 10.75 3.46 -6.07
CA LEU A 166 10.92 4.61 -6.95
C LEU A 166 10.45 4.31 -8.38
N ALA A 167 10.79 3.14 -8.92
CA ALA A 167 10.34 2.70 -10.23
C ALA A 167 8.80 2.62 -10.30
N LEU A 168 8.15 2.07 -9.27
CA LEU A 168 6.69 1.98 -9.19
C LEU A 168 6.03 3.36 -9.14
N HIS A 169 6.59 4.30 -8.37
CA HIS A 169 6.09 5.68 -8.30
C HIS A 169 6.29 6.43 -9.62
N MET A 170 7.42 6.21 -10.30
CA MET A 170 7.74 6.87 -11.58
C MET A 170 6.68 6.59 -12.65
N VAL A 171 6.09 5.38 -12.66
CA VAL A 171 4.99 5.04 -13.58
C VAL A 171 3.80 5.99 -13.44
N TYR A 172 3.47 6.43 -12.22
CA TYR A 172 2.36 7.36 -12.00
C TYR A 172 2.71 8.78 -12.44
N ILE A 173 3.93 9.23 -12.14
CA ILE A 173 4.43 10.55 -12.55
C ILE A 173 4.42 10.65 -14.08
N GLN A 174 4.89 9.61 -14.78
CA GLN A 174 4.87 9.59 -16.24
C GLN A 174 3.45 9.64 -16.82
N ARG A 175 2.49 8.99 -16.17
CA ARG A 175 1.09 8.99 -16.63
C ARG A 175 0.42 10.34 -16.42
N SER A 176 0.67 11.00 -15.29
CA SER A 176 0.12 12.33 -15.03
C SER A 176 0.71 13.38 -15.97
N THR A 177 2.02 13.33 -16.27
CA THR A 177 2.65 14.28 -17.18
C THR A 177 2.18 14.14 -18.62
N VAL A 178 2.04 12.91 -19.14
CA VAL A 178 1.49 12.66 -20.49
C VAL A 178 0.05 13.16 -20.62
N SER A 179 -0.74 13.01 -19.57
CA SER A 179 -2.14 13.48 -19.56
C SER A 179 -2.21 15.01 -19.58
N TYR A 180 -1.27 15.67 -18.88
CA TYR A 180 -1.16 17.13 -18.83
C TYR A 180 -0.69 17.75 -20.16
N THR A 181 0.31 17.16 -20.83
CA THR A 181 0.78 17.68 -22.12
C THR A 181 -0.29 17.54 -23.22
N SER A 182 -1.12 16.50 -23.13
CA SER A 182 -2.25 16.28 -24.03
C SER A 182 -3.38 17.31 -23.81
N SER A 183 -3.65 17.74 -22.58
CA SER A 183 -4.66 18.77 -22.31
C SER A 183 -4.19 20.19 -22.66
N VAL A 184 -2.90 20.50 -22.46
CA VAL A 184 -2.32 21.80 -22.83
C VAL A 184 -2.29 21.98 -24.35
N SER A 185 -1.92 20.93 -25.10
CA SER A 185 -1.90 20.99 -26.57
C SER A 185 -3.30 21.19 -27.20
N SER A 186 -4.35 20.62 -26.62
CA SER A 186 -5.74 20.90 -27.04
C SER A 186 -6.25 22.29 -26.65
N SER A 187 -5.67 22.93 -25.63
CA SER A 187 -6.07 24.26 -25.16
C SER A 187 -5.41 25.38 -25.99
N SER A 188 -4.18 25.17 -26.46
CA SER A 188 -3.43 26.14 -27.26
C SER A 188 -3.94 26.30 -28.70
N THR A 189 -4.70 25.32 -29.23
CA THR A 189 -5.32 25.40 -30.57
C THR A 189 -6.62 26.21 -30.61
N ASN A 190 -7.25 26.51 -29.46
CA ASN A 190 -8.52 27.24 -29.42
C ASN A 190 -8.37 28.76 -29.16
N GLY A 191 -7.15 29.30 -29.15
CA GLY A 191 -6.86 30.71 -28.84
C GLY A 191 -6.59 31.66 -30.02
N PHE A 192 -6.52 31.16 -31.26
CA PHE A 192 -6.19 31.96 -32.44
C PHE A 192 -7.36 32.04 -33.44
N HIS A 193 -8.50 32.58 -33.01
CA HIS A 193 -9.56 33.05 -33.92
C HIS A 193 -10.25 34.28 -33.33
N HIS A 194 -9.51 35.38 -33.20
CA HIS A 194 -10.13 36.71 -33.18
C HIS A 194 -9.15 37.71 -33.81
N SER A 195 -9.32 37.96 -35.10
CA SER A 195 -9.11 39.28 -35.68
C SER A 195 -9.72 39.38 -37.07
N VAL A 196 -10.34 40.55 -37.28
CA VAL A 196 -10.68 41.21 -38.55
C VAL A 196 -11.91 40.71 -39.30
N SER A 197 -12.99 41.49 -39.22
CA SER A 197 -13.68 42.01 -40.41
C SER A 197 -14.40 43.31 -40.04
N ALA A 198 -14.20 44.30 -40.91
CA ALA A 198 -14.71 45.67 -40.86
C ALA A 198 -16.22 45.76 -41.10
#